data_AF-A0A5D2DRJ9-F1
#
_entry.id   AF-A0A5D2DRJ9-F1
#
_cell.length_a   1.000
_cell.length_b   1.000
_cell.length_c   1.000
_cell.angle_alpha   90.00
_cell.angle_beta   90.00
_cell.angle_gamma   90.00
#
_symmetry.space_group_name_H-M   'P 1'
#
loop_
_entity.id
_entity.type
_entity.pdbx_description
1 polymer ?
#
loop_
_entity_poly.entity_id
_entity_poly.type
_entity_poly.pdbx_seq_one_letter_code
_entity_poly.pdbx_strand_id
1 'polypeptide(L)'
;MKRMPKQETWIGIPGDGRCLFRSVIHGAWLRSGKQSPSESCQKDLADELRDKVVDEFIKRRADTEWFLEGDFDNYVVQMRQPHIWGGEPELLMCSHVLQTPITVYMRDKNTVTLKIISEYGQEYGKENPIKVLYHGYGHYEVLMSPENSASSKPWKKR
;
A
#
# COMPACT_ATOMS: atom_id res chain seq x y z
N MET A 1 12.03 9.28 32.61
CA MET A 1 10.70 9.16 31.99
C MET A 1 10.81 8.28 30.75
N LYS A 2 10.24 7.07 30.77
CA LYS A 2 10.14 6.25 29.56
C LYS A 2 9.15 6.94 28.61
N ARG A 3 9.58 7.34 27.41
CA ARG A 3 8.67 7.83 26.37
C ARG A 3 7.63 6.75 26.12
N MET A 4 6.35 7.06 26.31
CA MET A 4 5.28 6.19 25.85
C MET A 4 5.42 6.03 24.32
N PRO A 5 5.28 4.83 23.77
CA PRO A 5 5.26 4.66 22.32
C PRO A 5 4.11 5.50 21.76
N LYS A 6 4.40 6.34 20.76
CA LYS A 6 3.36 7.06 20.01
C LYS A 6 2.41 6.02 19.43
N GLN A 7 1.11 6.16 19.66
CA GLN A 7 0.11 5.33 19.01
C GLN A 7 0.29 5.45 17.49
N GLU A 8 0.47 4.32 16.80
CA GLU A 8 0.35 4.29 15.35
C GLU A 8 -1.06 4.75 14.98
N THR A 9 -1.12 5.67 14.02
CA THR A 9 -2.36 6.20 13.46
C THR A 9 -2.44 5.76 12.01
N TRP A 10 -3.65 5.58 11.49
CA TRP A 10 -3.87 5.27 10.08
C TRP A 10 -4.76 6.34 9.43
N ILE A 11 -4.68 6.44 8.11
CA ILE A 11 -5.57 7.30 7.31
C ILE A 11 -6.63 6.40 6.71
N GLY A 12 -7.89 6.79 6.92
CA GLY A 12 -9.07 6.12 6.35
C GLY A 12 -9.13 6.21 4.83
N ILE A 13 -9.43 5.09 4.19
CA ILE A 13 -9.46 4.88 2.75
C ILE A 13 -10.90 4.49 2.35
N PRO A 14 -11.46 5.10 1.30
CA PRO A 14 -12.78 4.71 0.79
C PRO A 14 -12.84 3.25 0.34
N GLY A 15 -13.95 2.57 0.64
CA GLY A 15 -14.24 1.20 0.22
C GLY A 15 -14.90 1.12 -1.15
N ASP A 16 -14.22 1.60 -2.19
CA ASP A 16 -14.71 1.68 -3.59
C ASP A 16 -14.08 0.64 -4.53
N GLY A 17 -13.42 -0.38 -3.95
CA GLY A 17 -12.64 -1.40 -4.67
C GLY A 17 -11.20 -1.01 -4.98
N ARG A 18 -10.77 0.22 -4.67
CA ARG A 18 -9.37 0.68 -4.86
C ARG A 18 -8.54 0.66 -3.58
N CYS A 19 -9.08 0.19 -2.46
CA CYS A 19 -8.49 0.40 -1.14
C CYS A 19 -7.02 -0.04 -1.05
N LEU A 20 -6.67 -1.20 -1.63
CA LEU A 20 -5.28 -1.67 -1.71
C LEU A 20 -4.38 -0.70 -2.48
N PHE A 21 -4.69 -0.44 -3.76
CA PHE A 21 -3.86 0.45 -4.58
C PHE A 21 -3.78 1.87 -4.01
N ARG A 22 -4.91 2.38 -3.49
CA ARG A 22 -4.99 3.70 -2.86
C ARG A 22 -4.14 3.77 -1.59
N SER A 23 -4.21 2.77 -0.72
CA SER A 23 -3.40 2.73 0.50
C SER A 23 -1.90 2.65 0.19
N VAL A 24 -1.51 1.84 -0.79
CA VAL A 24 -0.10 1.71 -1.21
C VAL A 24 0.42 3.02 -1.80
N ILE A 25 -0.26 3.60 -2.79
CA ILE A 25 0.24 4.80 -3.47
C ILE A 25 0.21 6.02 -2.55
N HIS A 26 -0.80 6.13 -1.67
CA HIS A 26 -0.85 7.19 -0.66
C HIS A 26 0.28 7.01 0.37
N GLY A 27 0.56 5.80 0.83
CA GLY A 27 1.72 5.51 1.68
C GLY A 27 3.05 5.89 1.02
N ALA A 28 3.23 5.54 -0.26
CA ALA A 28 4.40 5.93 -1.05
C ALA A 28 4.52 7.45 -1.19
N TRP A 29 3.41 8.14 -1.41
CA TRP A 29 3.33 9.60 -1.53
C TRP A 29 3.79 10.33 -0.26
N LEU A 30 3.27 9.89 0.89
CA LEU A 30 3.66 10.44 2.20
C LEU A 30 5.12 10.16 2.53
N ARG A 31 5.61 8.96 2.17
CA ARG A 31 7.03 8.58 2.34
C ARG A 31 7.97 9.52 1.57
N SER A 32 7.54 10.05 0.42
CA SER A 32 8.30 11.05 -0.33
C SER A 32 8.23 12.47 0.28
N GLY A 33 7.67 12.63 1.48
CA GLY A 33 7.56 13.92 2.16
C GLY A 33 6.49 14.85 1.60
N LYS A 34 5.61 14.34 0.74
CA LYS A 34 4.53 15.13 0.14
C LYS A 34 3.33 15.21 1.09
N GLN A 35 2.58 16.30 0.99
CA GLN A 35 1.30 16.45 1.71
C GLN A 35 0.27 15.45 1.20
N SER A 36 -0.63 15.00 2.08
CA SER A 36 -1.70 14.07 1.71
C SER A 36 -2.48 14.60 0.49
N PRO A 37 -2.67 13.78 -0.57
CA PRO A 37 -3.39 14.22 -1.76
C PRO A 37 -4.89 14.31 -1.49
N SER A 38 -5.62 15.09 -2.30
CA SER A 38 -7.08 15.09 -2.28
C SER A 38 -7.64 13.71 -2.62
N GLU A 39 -8.88 13.43 -2.22
CA GLU A 39 -9.53 12.15 -2.51
C GLU A 39 -9.61 11.84 -4.01
N SER A 40 -9.86 12.85 -4.84
CA SER A 40 -9.84 12.73 -6.31
C SER A 40 -8.44 12.36 -6.83
N CYS A 41 -7.40 13.03 -6.36
CA CYS A 41 -6.02 12.72 -6.75
C CYS A 41 -5.61 11.32 -6.27
N GLN A 42 -6.01 10.92 -5.06
CA GLN A 42 -5.79 9.56 -4.57
C GLN A 42 -6.47 8.50 -5.47
N LYS A 43 -7.63 8.81 -6.04
CA LYS A 43 -8.35 7.90 -6.95
C LYS A 43 -7.57 7.74 -8.25
N ASP A 44 -7.16 8.84 -8.86
CA ASP A 44 -6.41 8.82 -10.12
C ASP A 44 -5.06 8.12 -9.96
N LEU A 45 -4.34 8.39 -8.86
CA LEU A 45 -3.10 7.70 -8.52
C LEU A 45 -3.28 6.20 -8.28
N ALA A 46 -4.41 5.78 -7.69
CA ALA A 46 -4.70 4.37 -7.47
C ALA A 46 -4.99 3.64 -8.78
N ASP A 47 -5.74 4.27 -9.70
CA ASP A 47 -6.04 3.71 -11.01
C ASP A 47 -4.78 3.64 -11.88
N GLU A 48 -3.92 4.66 -11.84
CA GLU A 48 -2.61 4.63 -12.52
C GLU A 48 -1.68 3.52 -11.97
N LEU A 49 -1.64 3.35 -10.64
CA LEU A 49 -0.85 2.27 -10.03
C LEU A 49 -1.39 0.89 -10.44
N ARG A 50 -2.72 0.72 -10.46
CA ARG A 50 -3.38 -0.52 -10.90
C ARG A 50 -2.98 -0.88 -12.32
N ASP A 51 -3.00 0.06 -13.25
CA ASP A 51 -2.58 -0.20 -14.63
C ASP A 51 -1.12 -0.65 -14.73
N LYS A 52 -0.23 0.00 -13.99
CA LYS A 52 1.19 -0.37 -13.93
C LYS A 52 1.42 -1.74 -13.29
N VAL A 53 0.63 -2.10 -12.28
CA VAL A 53 0.67 -3.42 -11.65
C VAL A 53 0.28 -4.51 -12.64
N VAL A 54 -0.77 -4.28 -13.43
CA VAL A 54 -1.16 -5.21 -14.49
C VAL A 54 -0.09 -5.33 -15.57
N ASP A 55 0.53 -4.22 -15.98
CA ASP A 55 1.66 -4.25 -16.91
C ASP A 55 2.84 -5.07 -16.36
N GLU A 56 3.13 -4.93 -15.06
CA GLU A 56 4.21 -5.68 -14.41
C GLU A 56 3.88 -7.18 -14.31
N PHE A 57 2.62 -7.57 -14.09
CA PHE A 57 2.20 -8.98 -14.22
C PHE A 57 2.48 -9.54 -15.61
N ILE A 58 2.09 -8.82 -16.66
CA ILE A 58 2.29 -9.27 -18.06
C ILE A 58 3.79 -9.43 -18.34
N LYS A 59 4.61 -8.46 -17.91
CA LYS A 59 6.06 -8.49 -18.04
C LYS A 59 6.69 -9.68 -17.30
N ARG A 60 6.10 -10.10 -16.18
CA ARG A 60 6.60 -11.18 -15.32
C ARG A 60 5.80 -12.47 -15.42
N ARG A 61 5.00 -12.67 -16.48
CA ARG A 61 4.06 -13.79 -16.61
C ARG A 61 4.68 -15.13 -16.23
N ALA A 62 5.90 -15.40 -16.70
CA ALA A 62 6.63 -16.65 -16.43
C ALA A 62 6.82 -16.94 -14.92
N ASP A 63 6.96 -15.89 -14.10
CA ASP A 63 7.18 -15.99 -12.66
C ASP A 63 5.87 -15.89 -11.86
N THR A 64 4.80 -15.36 -12.46
CA THR A 64 3.57 -15.00 -11.73
C THR A 64 2.36 -15.85 -12.05
N GLU A 65 2.24 -16.37 -13.26
CA GLU A 65 1.03 -17.05 -13.74
C GLU A 65 0.63 -18.25 -12.86
N TRP A 66 1.62 -19.02 -12.37
CA TRP A 66 1.37 -20.24 -11.61
C TRP A 66 0.70 -20.02 -10.24
N PHE A 67 0.76 -18.81 -9.67
CA PHE A 67 0.13 -18.49 -8.37
C PHE A 67 -1.12 -17.62 -8.50
N LEU A 68 -1.49 -17.21 -9.72
CA LEU A 68 -2.72 -16.46 -9.95
C LEU A 68 -3.90 -17.42 -10.09
N GLU A 69 -5.03 -17.05 -9.48
CA GLU A 69 -6.23 -17.85 -9.56
C GLU A 69 -6.93 -17.66 -10.91
N GLY A 70 -7.16 -18.77 -11.62
CA GLY A 70 -7.89 -18.79 -12.88
C GLY A 70 -7.00 -18.60 -14.12
N ASP A 71 -7.62 -18.20 -15.22
CA ASP A 71 -6.93 -17.91 -16.47
C ASP A 71 -6.20 -16.56 -16.39
N PHE A 72 -4.90 -16.56 -16.71
CA PHE A 72 -4.05 -15.38 -16.59
C PHE A 72 -4.54 -14.20 -17.44
N ASP A 73 -4.93 -14.47 -18.68
CA ASP A 73 -5.31 -13.43 -19.63
C ASP A 73 -6.64 -12.78 -19.20
N ASN A 74 -7.59 -13.55 -18.70
CA ASN A 74 -8.79 -13.00 -18.06
C ASN A 74 -8.46 -12.27 -16.75
N TYR A 75 -7.55 -12.80 -15.92
CA TYR A 75 -7.15 -12.17 -14.66
C TYR A 75 -6.64 -10.76 -14.87
N VAL A 76 -5.69 -10.55 -15.82
CA VAL A 76 -5.13 -9.23 -16.09
C VAL A 76 -6.17 -8.26 -16.65
N VAL A 77 -7.11 -8.73 -17.47
CA VAL A 77 -8.22 -7.90 -17.98
C VAL A 77 -9.16 -7.47 -16.85
N GLN A 78 -9.52 -8.38 -15.95
CA GLN A 78 -10.37 -8.07 -14.80
C GLN A 78 -9.64 -7.14 -13.82
N MET A 79 -8.36 -7.37 -13.55
CA MET A 79 -7.61 -6.58 -12.56
C MET A 79 -7.47 -5.10 -12.95
N ARG A 80 -7.56 -4.75 -14.24
CA ARG A 80 -7.65 -3.34 -14.67
C ARG A 80 -8.94 -2.65 -14.27
N GLN A 81 -10.01 -3.40 -14.00
CA GLN A 81 -11.29 -2.81 -13.64
C GLN A 81 -11.22 -2.18 -12.24
N PRO A 82 -11.55 -0.90 -12.08
CA PRO A 82 -11.23 -0.19 -10.83
C PRO A 82 -11.93 -0.68 -9.56
N HIS A 83 -13.01 -1.43 -9.72
CA HIS A 83 -13.82 -1.98 -8.61
C HIS A 83 -13.36 -3.38 -8.18
N ILE A 84 -12.44 -4.02 -8.92
CA ILE A 84 -11.90 -5.33 -8.57
C ILE A 84 -10.89 -5.18 -7.44
N TRP A 85 -11.05 -5.97 -6.39
CA TRP A 85 -10.19 -5.91 -5.22
C TRP A 85 -8.84 -6.55 -5.52
N GLY A 86 -7.77 -5.89 -5.08
CA GLY A 86 -6.44 -6.49 -5.08
C GLY A 86 -6.20 -7.34 -3.83
N GLY A 87 -5.12 -8.12 -3.86
CA GLY A 87 -4.63 -8.89 -2.73
C GLY A 87 -3.11 -9.03 -2.72
N GLU A 88 -2.64 -10.17 -2.24
CA GLU A 88 -1.21 -10.47 -2.13
C GLU A 88 -0.45 -10.42 -3.47
N PRO A 89 -1.00 -10.95 -4.59
CA PRO A 89 -0.37 -10.81 -5.91
C PRO A 89 -0.11 -9.34 -6.29
N GLU A 90 -1.12 -8.48 -6.11
CA GLU A 90 -1.02 -7.05 -6.43
C GLU A 90 -0.01 -6.34 -5.53
N LEU A 91 0.08 -6.71 -4.24
CA LEU A 91 1.07 -6.15 -3.31
C LEU A 91 2.50 -6.50 -3.73
N LEU A 92 2.74 -7.74 -4.17
CA LEU A 92 4.04 -8.12 -4.72
C LEU A 92 4.38 -7.28 -5.95
N MET A 93 3.47 -7.15 -6.92
CA MET A 93 3.70 -6.33 -8.11
C MET A 93 3.84 -4.85 -7.79
N CYS A 94 3.08 -4.32 -6.83
CA CYS A 94 3.25 -2.95 -6.34
C CYS A 94 4.67 -2.69 -5.87
N SER A 95 5.28 -3.66 -5.17
CA SER A 95 6.66 -3.53 -4.68
C SER A 95 7.67 -3.42 -5.83
N HIS A 96 7.46 -4.15 -6.94
CA HIS A 96 8.27 -4.07 -8.15
C HIS A 96 8.05 -2.75 -8.90
N VAL A 97 6.80 -2.33 -9.09
CA VAL A 97 6.45 -1.08 -9.78
C VAL A 97 7.04 0.13 -9.06
N LEU A 98 6.95 0.15 -7.73
CA LEU A 98 7.44 1.25 -6.89
C LEU A 98 8.90 1.10 -6.46
N GLN A 99 9.53 -0.05 -6.76
CA GLN A 99 10.87 -0.43 -6.30
C GLN A 99 11.07 -0.10 -4.81
N THR A 100 10.10 -0.49 -3.98
CA THR A 100 10.06 -0.13 -2.57
C THR A 100 9.47 -1.29 -1.78
N PRO A 101 10.06 -1.69 -0.63
CA PRO A 101 9.48 -2.74 0.20
C PRO A 101 8.12 -2.33 0.76
N ILE A 102 7.22 -3.31 0.89
CA ILE A 102 5.87 -3.13 1.46
C ILE A 102 5.73 -4.05 2.67
N THR A 103 5.27 -3.50 3.79
CA THR A 103 4.97 -4.25 5.01
C THR A 103 3.47 -4.16 5.30
N VAL A 104 2.82 -5.31 5.38
CA VAL A 104 1.39 -5.42 5.69
C VAL A 104 1.22 -5.71 7.17
N TYR A 105 0.52 -4.83 7.86
CA TYR A 105 0.17 -4.98 9.26
C TYR A 105 -1.27 -5.42 9.41
N MET A 106 -1.57 -6.16 10.46
CA MET A 106 -2.92 -6.44 10.91
C MET A 106 -3.00 -6.24 12.42
N ARG A 107 -4.13 -5.73 12.90
CA ARG A 107 -4.37 -5.63 14.34
C ARG A 107 -4.60 -7.02 14.93
N ASP A 108 -3.89 -7.32 16.01
CA ASP A 108 -4.15 -8.53 16.77
C ASP A 108 -5.55 -8.47 17.39
N LYS A 109 -6.35 -9.53 17.25
CA LYS A 109 -7.69 -9.60 17.82
C LYS A 109 -7.67 -9.65 19.36
N ASN A 110 -6.56 -10.15 19.92
CA ASN A 110 -6.43 -10.39 21.36
C ASN A 110 -5.67 -9.28 22.09
N THR A 111 -5.06 -8.33 21.36
CA THR A 111 -4.25 -7.26 21.95
C THR A 111 -4.47 -5.94 21.20
N VAL A 112 -3.88 -4.85 21.72
CA VAL A 112 -3.94 -3.54 21.05
C VAL A 112 -2.78 -3.37 20.05
N THR A 113 -1.97 -4.42 19.81
CA THR A 113 -0.75 -4.31 18.99
C THR A 113 -0.99 -4.66 17.53
N LEU A 114 -0.15 -4.10 16.67
CA LEU A 114 -0.07 -4.47 15.25
C LEU A 114 0.93 -5.61 15.08
N LYS A 115 0.61 -6.55 14.20
CA LYS A 115 1.48 -7.65 13.78
C LYS A 115 1.77 -7.52 12.29
N ILE A 116 3.01 -7.78 11.89
CA ILE A 116 3.36 -7.94 10.48
C ILE A 116 2.79 -9.30 10.05
N ILE A 117 1.99 -9.30 8.99
CA ILE A 117 1.42 -10.52 8.41
C ILE A 117 2.11 -10.93 7.11
N SER A 118 2.62 -9.94 6.35
CA SER A 118 3.31 -10.18 5.08
C SER A 118 4.31 -9.06 4.79
N GLU A 119 5.36 -9.39 4.05
CA GLU A 119 6.38 -8.45 3.56
C GLU A 119 6.71 -8.76 2.09
N TYR A 120 6.83 -7.71 1.28
CA TYR A 120 7.11 -7.80 -0.16
C TYR A 120 8.23 -6.85 -0.55
N GLY A 121 8.98 -7.18 -1.61
CA GLY A 121 9.99 -6.28 -2.20
C GLY A 121 11.24 -6.05 -1.34
N GLN A 122 11.63 -7.02 -0.51
CA GLN A 122 12.81 -6.92 0.36
C GLN A 122 14.13 -6.76 -0.41
N GLU A 123 14.14 -7.14 -1.69
CA GLU A 123 15.24 -6.91 -2.63
C GLU A 123 15.47 -5.42 -2.94
N TYR A 124 14.47 -4.56 -2.70
CA TYR A 124 14.58 -3.10 -2.88
C TYR A 124 15.08 -2.37 -1.63
N GLY A 125 15.40 -3.11 -0.57
CA GLY A 125 15.88 -2.58 0.70
C GLY A 125 15.00 -3.00 1.88
N LYS A 126 15.44 -2.63 3.09
CA LYS A 126 14.76 -2.94 4.36
C LYS A 126 14.33 -1.70 5.14
N GLU A 127 14.74 -0.53 4.68
CA GLU A 127 14.51 0.73 5.37
C GLU A 127 13.27 1.43 4.82
N ASN A 128 12.51 2.05 5.71
CA ASN A 128 11.36 2.89 5.38
C ASN A 128 10.38 2.25 4.36
N PRO A 129 9.78 1.07 4.66
CA PRO A 129 8.82 0.43 3.77
C PRO A 129 7.52 1.23 3.68
N ILE A 130 6.76 1.00 2.59
CA ILE A 130 5.35 1.40 2.53
C ILE A 130 4.60 0.51 3.50
N LYS A 131 3.88 1.12 4.45
CA LYS A 131 3.14 0.40 5.48
C LYS A 131 1.64 0.51 5.22
N VAL A 132 0.98 -0.63 5.11
CA VAL A 132 -0.47 -0.73 4.97
C VAL A 132 -1.05 -1.52 6.13
N LEU A 133 -2.27 -1.17 6.54
CA LEU A 133 -3.01 -1.88 7.57
C LEU A 133 -4.17 -2.66 6.93
N TYR A 134 -4.15 -3.97 7.08
CA TYR A 134 -5.20 -4.88 6.64
C TYR A 134 -6.20 -5.16 7.77
N HIS A 135 -7.49 -5.08 7.46
CA HIS A 135 -8.56 -5.28 8.44
C HIS A 135 -9.15 -6.70 8.50
N GLY A 136 -8.63 -7.64 7.70
CA GLY A 136 -9.08 -9.05 7.75
C GLY A 136 -10.35 -9.37 6.95
N TYR A 137 -11.03 -8.36 6.40
CA TYR A 137 -12.24 -8.50 5.57
C TYR A 137 -12.08 -7.90 4.16
N GLY A 138 -10.84 -7.82 3.65
CA GLY A 138 -10.56 -7.28 2.31
C GLY A 138 -10.30 -5.77 2.23
N HIS A 139 -10.21 -5.06 3.36
CA HIS A 139 -9.97 -3.62 3.39
C HIS A 139 -8.57 -3.25 3.86
N TYR A 140 -7.99 -2.25 3.19
CA TYR A 140 -6.64 -1.73 3.45
C TYR A 140 -6.66 -0.23 3.75
N GLU A 141 -5.86 0.15 4.74
CA GLU A 141 -5.63 1.53 5.16
C GLU A 141 -4.16 1.92 5.06
N VAL A 142 -3.86 3.22 5.04
CA VAL A 142 -2.47 3.70 5.14
C VAL A 142 -2.03 3.68 6.58
N LEU A 143 -0.96 2.95 6.91
CA LEU A 143 -0.39 2.99 8.26
C LEU A 143 0.70 4.08 8.35
N MET A 144 0.51 5.07 9.23
CA MET A 144 1.47 6.15 9.39
C MET A 144 2.62 5.75 10.31
N SER A 145 3.86 5.95 9.84
CA SER A 145 5.02 5.91 10.72
C SER A 145 5.01 7.09 11.70
N PRO A 146 5.47 6.92 12.96
CA PRO A 146 5.56 7.99 13.95
C PRO A 146 6.36 9.22 13.49
N GLU A 147 7.27 9.06 12.54
CA GLU A 147 8.07 10.12 11.92
C GLU A 147 7.31 10.97 10.88
N ASN A 148 6.27 10.43 10.23
CA ASN A 148 5.45 11.19 9.26
C ASN A 148 4.47 12.16 9.94
N SER A 149 4.24 12.02 11.26
CA SER A 149 3.38 12.91 12.05
C SER A 149 4.00 14.29 12.36
N ALA A 150 5.30 14.49 12.09
CA ALA A 150 6.05 15.66 12.56
C ALA A 150 6.30 16.75 11.50
N SER A 151 5.86 16.56 10.25
CA SER A 151 6.10 17.50 9.16
C SER A 151 4.99 18.55 9.03
N SER A 152 4.73 19.28 10.11
CA SER A 152 3.98 20.54 10.10
C SER A 152 4.71 21.58 10.95
N LYS A 153 5.85 22.06 10.46
CA LYS A 153 6.45 23.30 10.96
C LYS A 153 6.53 24.33 9.84
N PRO A 154 6.01 25.55 10.03
CA PRO A 154 6.01 26.56 8.99
C PRO A 154 7.44 27.07 8.76
N TRP A 155 7.85 27.09 7.49
CA TRP A 155 9.11 27.65 7.03
C TRP A 155 9.16 29.15 7.34
N LYS A 156 10.07 29.57 8.23
CA LYS A 156 10.41 30.99 8.39
C LYS A 156 11.44 31.38 7.35
N LYS A 157 11.07 32.33 6.47
CA LYS A 157 11.99 33.01 5.55
C LYS A 157 13.13 33.68 6.33
N ARG A 158 14.36 33.51 5.85
CA ARG A 158 15.47 34.44 6.03
C ARG A 158 15.89 34.92 4.65
#